data_AF-A0A423HIU8-F1
#
_entry.id   AF-A0A423HIU8-F1
#
_cell.length_a   1.000
_cell.length_b   1.000
_cell.length_c   1.000
_cell.angle_alpha   90.00
_cell.angle_beta   90.00
_cell.angle_gamma   90.00
#
_symmetry.space_group_name_H-M   'P 1'
#
loop_
_entity.id
_entity.type
_entity.pdbx_description
1 polymer ?
#
loop_
_entity_poly.entity_id
_entity_poly.type
_entity_poly.pdbx_seq_one_letter_code
_entity_poly.pdbx_strand_id
1 'polypeptide(L)' 'MALKIRLARGGSKKRPYYQIVVADARSPRDGRFLEKVGSWNP' A
#
# COMPACT_ATOMS: atom_id res chain seq x y z
N MET A 1 -8.30 -15.84 5.37
CA MET A 1 -8.09 -15.07 4.13
C MET A 1 -8.92 -13.82 4.29
N ALA A 2 -8.30 -12.65 4.35
CA ALA A 2 -8.99 -11.41 4.73
C ALA A 2 -8.38 -10.25 3.96
N LEU A 3 -9.21 -9.58 3.17
CA LEU A 3 -8.82 -8.38 2.42
C LEU A 3 -8.78 -7.18 3.36
N LYS A 4 -7.76 -6.35 3.19
CA LYS A 4 -7.60 -5.08 3.89
C LYS A 4 -7.23 -4.00 2.90
N ILE A 5 -7.81 -2.83 3.10
CA ILE A 5 -7.32 -1.59 2.49
C ILE A 5 -6.18 -1.08 3.37
N ARG A 6 -5.01 -0.88 2.80
CA ARG A 6 -3.82 -0.44 3.55
C ARG A 6 -2.93 0.49 2.72
N LEU A 7 -2.00 1.15 3.39
CA LEU A 7 -1.00 2.01 2.76
C LEU A 7 0.27 1.20 2.44
N ALA A 8 0.62 1.12 1.15
CA ALA A 8 1.94 0.69 0.70
C ALA A 8 2.87 1.90 0.69
N ARG A 9 4.08 1.76 1.26
CA ARG A 9 5.02 2.86 1.39
C ARG A 9 5.94 2.90 0.17
N GLY A 10 5.94 4.02 -0.52
CA GLY A 10 6.91 4.37 -1.54
C GLY A 10 7.62 5.68 -1.23
N GLY A 11 8.20 6.26 -2.28
CA GLY A 11 8.97 7.51 -2.20
C GLY A 11 10.44 7.26 -1.89
N SER A 12 11.13 8.31 -1.45
CA SER A 12 12.56 8.28 -1.15
C SER A 12 12.83 8.62 0.32
N LYS A 13 14.09 8.46 0.76
CA LYS A 13 14.48 8.83 2.12
C LYS A 13 14.13 10.30 2.37
N LYS A 14 13.41 10.57 3.46
CA LYS A 14 12.86 11.91 3.82
C LYS A 14 11.78 12.47 2.87
N ARG A 15 11.23 11.68 1.95
CA ARG A 15 10.10 12.06 1.08
C ARG A 15 9.12 10.88 0.96
N PRO A 16 8.28 10.64 1.98
CA PRO A 16 7.35 9.52 1.96
C PRO A 16 6.22 9.77 0.94
N TYR A 17 5.82 8.71 0.24
CA TYR A 17 4.62 8.70 -0.57
C TYR A 17 3.88 7.40 -0.30
N TYR A 18 2.55 7.43 -0.28
CA TYR A 18 1.76 6.24 0.04
C TYR A 18 0.80 5.90 -1.07
N GLN A 19 0.65 4.61 -1.35
CA GLN A 19 -0.39 4.10 -2.22
C GLN A 19 -1.45 3.41 -1.38
N ILE A 20 -2.71 3.72 -1.65
CA ILE A 20 -3.86 3.05 -1.01
C ILE A 20 -4.15 1.81 -1.85
N VAL A 21 -3.93 0.63 -1.29
CA VAL A 21 -4.05 -0.66 -1.99
C VAL A 21 -4.95 -1.63 -1.23
N VAL A 22 -5.65 -2.48 -1.97
CA VAL A 22 -6.39 -3.63 -1.43
C VAL A 22 -5.49 -4.86 -1.52
N ALA A 23 -5.20 -5.51 -0.40
CA ALA A 23 -4.37 -6.71 -0.35
C ALA A 23 -4.86 -7.70 0.71
N ASP A 24 -4.50 -8.99 0.55
CA ASP A 24 -4.71 -9.96 1.63
C ASP A 24 -3.79 -9.62 2.82
N ALA A 25 -4.29 -9.83 4.03
CA ALA A 25 -3.58 -9.52 5.26
C ALA A 25 -2.21 -10.20 5.39
N ARG A 26 -2.00 -11.36 4.73
CA ARG A 26 -0.73 -12.10 4.75
C ARG A 26 0.28 -11.61 3.71
N SER A 27 -0.13 -10.77 2.77
CA SER A 27 0.77 -10.26 1.73
C SER A 27 1.74 -9.21 2.31
N PRO A 28 3.01 -9.19 1.88
CA PRO A 28 4.00 -8.20 2.33
C PRO A 28 3.58 -6.77 1.98
N ARG A 29 3.95 -5.78 2.81
CA ARG A 29 3.43 -4.39 2.75
C ARG A 29 3.51 -3.76 1.35
N ASP A 30 4.68 -3.83 0.74
CA ASP A 30 4.99 -3.19 -0.55
C ASP A 30 5.06 -4.20 -1.70
N GLY A 31 4.57 -5.43 -1.47
CA GLY A 31 4.60 -6.50 -2.47
C GLY A 31 3.26 -6.68 -3.17
N ARG A 32 2.84 -7.94 -3.34
CA ARG A 32 1.62 -8.27 -4.07
C ARG A 32 0.38 -7.64 -3.44
N PHE A 33 -0.37 -6.90 -4.25
CA PHE A 33 -1.71 -6.38 -3.96
C PHE A 33 -2.68 -6.79 -5.07
N LEU A 34 -3.98 -6.69 -4.80
CA LEU A 34 -5.02 -6.98 -5.80
C LEU A 34 -5.25 -5.75 -6.68
N GLU A 35 -5.51 -4.60 -6.05
CA GLU A 35 -5.87 -3.37 -6.74
C GLU A 35 -5.33 -2.13 -6.01
N LYS A 36 -5.00 -1.09 -6.77
CA LYS A 36 -4.64 0.24 -6.26
C LYS A 36 -5.86 1.15 -6.35
N VAL A 37 -6.35 1.58 -5.19
CA VAL A 37 -7.52 2.46 -5.04
C VAL A 37 -7.13 3.93 -5.23
N GLY A 38 -5.91 4.28 -4.83
CA GLY A 38 -5.47 5.67 -4.94
C GLY A 38 -4.07 5.91 -4.39
N SER A 39 -3.79 7.19 -4.14
CA SER A 39 -2.53 7.63 -3.57
C SER A 39 -2.73 8.73 -2.55
N TRP A 40 -1.83 8.76 -1.60
CA TRP A 40 -1.78 9.74 -0.52
C TRP A 40 -0.37 10.31 -0.40
N ASN A 41 -0.26 11.64 -0.43
CA ASN A 41 1.01 12.36 -0.36
C ASN A 41 0.94 13.40 0.78
N PRO A 42 1.21 12.97 2.03
CA PRO A 42 1.26 13.86 3.19
C PRO A 42 2.54 14.71 3.23
#